data_AF-A0A081CC92-F1
#
_entry.id   AF-A0A081CC92-F1
#
_cell.length_a   1.000
_cell.length_b   1.000
_cell.length_c   1.000
_cell.angle_alpha   90.00
_cell.angle_beta   90.00
_cell.angle_gamma   90.00
#
_symmetry.space_group_name_H-M   'P 1'
#
loop_
_entity.id
_entity.type
_entity.pdbx_description
1 polymer ?
#
loop_
_entity_poly.entity_id
_entity_poly.type
_entity_poly.pdbx_seq_one_letter_code
_entity_poly.pdbx_strand_id
1 'polypeptide(L)'
;MSRPLQTSSRSSSSSSLDALRTPDFGRNGSHLSSSATSVLDEPIGHAADLAPKLESALSTSVSEALERMIRIEGAGSWPPNPTYRASWPRCLHIYDSVAMQAPPRFVTPELRPNYTDAQLRRRIDDNRLWLQQSLASIDVAQVMATLPTLDANARLGFLACMAYLIHLYRWGTLPVVAMAQDEKSLRLPESIAKPFHWLNAYFGIESSGGCLYSMTLVNVIRQHDGQLEMAYSNMRHMAQKSVVDAERYNAFVFYEMETLALELYRSIAQCQTLMAHGRDDEAAEALQRGHVALKAAFRHFFDTLKEEKIQKDVWMSHAQGFHGWGVDDFDGVSGDHSLLIRTLDALLDIPLRTSPGCPFATAQVPVKPWDAVCPVSGAKAGADVDADVRAPGLLGRLYNWMWPSSSTPTKLATVPCVGAKAMKQIEFSEVPYSNEYLPRGQVEWIQAVRSARLRALASANGDSAVARELGEMLKTFKLWRMGHTRKAVYYEDLHLPERKPMTASGGVGGGVAGEEEGLPQMMEKLEARLRARIAATK
;
A
#
# COMPACT_ATOMS: atom_id res chain seq x y z
N MET A 1 -32.06 -49.48 -39.26
CA MET A 1 -32.94 -48.48 -38.63
C MET A 1 -32.09 -47.35 -38.08
N SER A 2 -32.07 -46.25 -38.83
CA SER A 2 -32.03 -44.82 -38.45
C SER A 2 -31.13 -44.28 -37.31
N ARG A 3 -30.11 -43.54 -37.77
CA ARG A 3 -29.50 -42.27 -37.28
C ARG A 3 -28.57 -42.25 -36.05
N PRO A 4 -27.36 -41.68 -36.25
CA PRO A 4 -26.83 -40.62 -35.41
C PRO A 4 -26.73 -39.28 -36.18
N LEU A 5 -26.92 -38.20 -35.42
CA LEU A 5 -27.00 -36.82 -35.86
C LEU A 5 -25.63 -36.19 -36.13
N GLN A 6 -25.67 -35.22 -37.04
CA GLN A 6 -24.58 -34.48 -37.67
C GLN A 6 -23.70 -33.70 -36.68
N THR A 7 -22.38 -33.81 -36.88
CA THR A 7 -21.38 -32.85 -36.41
C THR A 7 -21.42 -31.60 -37.29
N SER A 8 -21.72 -30.44 -36.70
CA SER A 8 -21.60 -29.16 -37.39
C SER A 8 -20.18 -28.60 -37.24
N SER A 9 -19.58 -28.37 -38.40
CA SER A 9 -18.35 -27.62 -38.63
C SER A 9 -18.54 -26.15 -38.21
N ARG A 10 -17.66 -25.63 -37.36
CA ARG A 10 -17.40 -24.18 -37.26
C ARG A 10 -15.92 -23.88 -37.45
N SER A 11 -15.70 -23.19 -38.56
CA SER A 11 -14.56 -22.41 -39.01
C SER A 11 -13.65 -21.86 -37.90
N SER A 12 -12.40 -22.31 -37.95
CA SER A 12 -11.24 -21.67 -37.35
C SER A 12 -10.94 -20.35 -38.05
N SER A 13 -11.25 -19.23 -37.40
CA SER A 13 -10.70 -17.92 -37.76
C SER A 13 -9.42 -17.71 -36.96
N SER A 14 -8.29 -17.76 -37.65
CA SER A 14 -6.97 -17.38 -37.13
C SER A 14 -6.96 -15.88 -36.85
N SER A 15 -7.08 -15.49 -35.58
CA SER A 15 -6.74 -14.14 -35.13
C SER A 15 -5.23 -14.09 -34.90
N SER A 16 -4.52 -13.32 -35.72
CA SER A 16 -3.09 -13.07 -35.57
C SER A 16 -2.86 -12.26 -34.30
N LEU A 17 -2.33 -12.92 -33.27
CA LEU A 17 -1.72 -12.25 -32.13
C LEU A 17 -0.41 -11.62 -32.61
N ASP A 18 -0.42 -10.30 -32.82
CA ASP A 18 0.81 -9.55 -33.00
C ASP A 18 1.68 -9.72 -31.75
N ALA A 19 2.91 -10.18 -31.97
CA ALA A 19 3.91 -10.37 -30.94
C ALA A 19 4.21 -9.01 -30.27
N LEU A 20 3.83 -8.87 -29.00
CA LEU A 20 4.26 -7.77 -28.16
C LEU A 20 5.80 -7.76 -28.14
N ARG A 21 6.38 -6.71 -28.72
CA ARG A 21 7.83 -6.46 -28.71
C ARG A 21 8.31 -6.39 -27.26
N THR A 22 9.15 -7.34 -26.85
CA THR A 22 9.93 -7.25 -25.63
C THR A 22 11.00 -6.15 -25.78
N PRO A 23 11.15 -5.23 -24.82
CA PRO A 23 12.21 -4.22 -24.89
C PRO A 23 13.59 -4.85 -24.67
N ASP A 24 14.57 -4.41 -25.46
CA ASP A 24 15.99 -4.78 -25.31
C ASP A 24 16.56 -4.30 -23.97
N PHE A 25 17.25 -5.21 -23.28
CA PHE A 25 17.85 -4.99 -21.96
C PHE A 25 19.21 -4.29 -22.09
N GLY A 26 19.22 -2.96 -21.96
CA GLY A 26 20.42 -2.14 -21.78
C GLY A 26 20.31 -1.28 -20.52
N ARG A 27 20.96 -1.69 -19.43
CA ARG A 27 20.95 -1.01 -18.12
C ARG A 27 22.10 0.00 -18.06
N ASN A 28 21.79 1.29 -17.90
CA ASN A 28 22.72 2.27 -17.34
C ASN A 28 21.98 3.10 -16.28
N GLY A 29 22.62 3.21 -15.12
CA GLY A 29 22.05 3.75 -13.89
C GLY A 29 21.98 5.27 -13.87
N SER A 30 20.83 5.77 -13.43
CA SER A 30 20.69 6.89 -12.50
C SER A 30 19.26 6.81 -11.97
N HIS A 31 19.09 6.60 -10.66
CA HIS A 31 17.78 6.73 -10.00
C HIS A 31 17.41 8.21 -9.92
N LEU A 32 17.04 8.78 -11.06
CA LEU A 32 16.15 9.94 -11.09
C LEU A 32 14.76 9.35 -11.29
N SER A 33 14.00 9.30 -10.20
CA SER A 33 12.57 8.97 -10.19
C SER A 33 11.88 9.87 -11.21
N SER A 34 11.68 9.36 -12.43
CA SER A 34 10.88 10.00 -13.44
C SER A 34 9.43 9.81 -13.02
N SER A 35 8.93 10.77 -12.23
CA SER A 35 7.52 10.82 -11.85
C SER A 35 6.67 10.96 -13.13
N ALA A 36 6.26 9.84 -13.71
CA ALA A 36 5.43 9.78 -14.91
C ALA A 36 3.98 10.28 -14.65
N THR A 37 3.71 10.85 -13.48
CA THR A 37 2.48 11.59 -13.15
C THR A 37 2.64 13.10 -13.32
N SER A 38 3.73 13.58 -13.91
CA SER A 38 3.98 14.98 -14.25
C SER A 38 3.09 15.52 -15.40
N VAL A 39 1.85 15.05 -15.54
CA VAL A 39 0.84 15.88 -16.20
C VAL A 39 0.52 16.95 -15.18
N LEU A 40 1.07 18.14 -15.37
CA LEU A 40 0.99 19.27 -14.47
C LEU A 40 -0.43 19.42 -13.92
N ASP A 41 -0.58 19.38 -12.59
CA ASP A 41 -1.78 19.85 -11.86
C ASP A 41 -1.85 21.39 -12.03
N GLU A 42 -1.90 21.90 -13.27
CA GLU A 42 -2.04 23.34 -13.51
C GLU A 42 -3.41 23.81 -12.99
N PRO A 43 -3.45 24.83 -12.11
CA PRO A 43 -4.69 25.48 -11.74
C PRO A 43 -5.38 26.01 -13.00
N ILE A 44 -6.68 25.76 -13.16
CA ILE A 44 -7.46 26.37 -14.24
C ILE A 44 -7.63 27.85 -13.88
N GLY A 45 -6.71 28.69 -14.37
CA GLY A 45 -6.72 30.13 -14.09
C GLY A 45 -7.81 30.90 -14.83
N HIS A 46 -8.24 30.44 -16.02
CA HIS A 46 -9.13 31.23 -16.90
C HIS A 46 -10.07 30.36 -17.77
N ALA A 47 -11.30 30.85 -17.97
CA ALA A 47 -12.35 30.18 -18.76
C ALA A 47 -12.01 30.01 -20.25
N ALA A 48 -11.13 30.85 -20.81
CA ALA A 48 -10.67 30.75 -22.19
C ALA A 48 -9.76 29.53 -22.46
N ASP A 49 -9.22 28.93 -21.40
CA ASP A 49 -8.28 27.80 -21.45
C ASP A 49 -8.99 26.44 -21.35
N LEU A 50 -10.31 26.44 -21.19
CA LEU A 50 -11.12 25.24 -20.93
C LEU A 50 -11.38 24.44 -22.21
N ALA A 51 -11.70 25.07 -23.34
CA ALA A 51 -12.15 24.36 -24.54
C ALA A 51 -11.13 23.35 -25.13
N PRO A 52 -9.84 23.69 -25.34
CA PRO A 52 -8.87 22.70 -25.82
C PRO A 52 -8.51 21.65 -24.76
N LYS A 53 -8.57 22.01 -23.46
CA LYS A 53 -8.39 21.06 -22.36
C LYS A 53 -9.58 20.09 -22.23
N LEU A 54 -10.79 20.54 -22.57
CA LEU A 54 -12.02 19.73 -22.67
C LEU A 54 -11.93 18.72 -23.81
N GLU A 55 -11.50 19.16 -24.99
CA GLU A 55 -11.37 18.30 -26.17
C GLU A 55 -10.33 17.19 -25.95
N SER A 56 -9.19 17.52 -25.33
CA SER A 56 -8.17 16.55 -24.92
C SER A 56 -8.62 15.61 -23.78
N ALA A 57 -9.46 16.08 -22.86
CA ALA A 57 -10.00 15.24 -21.78
C ALA A 57 -11.00 14.20 -22.32
N LEU A 58 -11.77 14.57 -23.34
CA LEU A 58 -12.71 13.69 -24.02
C LEU A 58 -12.04 12.74 -25.03
N SER A 59 -10.83 13.05 -25.49
CA SER A 59 -10.06 12.16 -26.38
C SER A 59 -9.36 11.00 -25.66
N THR A 60 -9.23 11.07 -24.33
CA THR A 60 -8.62 9.98 -23.54
C THR A 60 -9.62 8.85 -23.35
N SER A 61 -9.38 7.65 -23.86
CA SER A 61 -10.36 6.55 -23.70
C SER A 61 -10.21 5.85 -22.34
N VAL A 62 -11.01 6.25 -21.35
CA VAL A 62 -11.04 5.61 -20.01
C VAL A 62 -11.47 4.14 -20.14
N SER A 63 -12.42 3.85 -21.02
CA SER A 63 -12.87 2.49 -21.33
C SER A 63 -11.74 1.60 -21.85
N GLU A 64 -10.90 2.08 -22.78
CA GLU A 64 -9.77 1.29 -23.30
C GLU A 64 -8.70 1.04 -22.24
N ALA A 65 -8.43 2.03 -21.38
CA ALA A 65 -7.49 1.86 -20.27
C ALA A 65 -7.98 0.78 -19.29
N LEU A 66 -9.27 0.77 -18.94
CA LEU A 66 -9.88 -0.27 -18.10
C LEU A 66 -9.76 -1.65 -18.74
N GLU A 67 -10.17 -1.78 -20.02
CA GLU A 67 -10.12 -3.05 -20.74
C GLU A 67 -8.70 -3.58 -20.89
N ARG A 68 -7.72 -2.70 -21.08
CA ARG A 68 -6.31 -3.07 -21.13
C ARG A 68 -5.81 -3.59 -19.77
N MET A 69 -6.13 -2.90 -18.68
CA MET A 69 -5.79 -3.33 -17.31
C MET A 69 -6.38 -4.72 -17.03
N ILE A 70 -7.68 -4.92 -17.29
CA ILE A 70 -8.36 -6.20 -17.07
C ILE A 70 -7.76 -7.31 -17.96
N ARG A 71 -7.45 -7.02 -19.22
CA ARG A 71 -6.89 -8.02 -20.13
C ARG A 71 -5.47 -8.45 -19.75
N ILE A 72 -4.59 -7.50 -19.42
CA ILE A 72 -3.16 -7.78 -19.20
C ILE A 72 -2.91 -8.26 -17.77
N GLU A 73 -3.43 -7.53 -16.78
CA GLU A 73 -3.14 -7.75 -15.36
C GLU A 73 -4.24 -8.55 -14.67
N GLY A 74 -5.47 -8.45 -15.18
CA GLY A 74 -6.55 -9.33 -14.79
C GLY A 74 -6.54 -10.69 -15.49
N ALA A 75 -5.66 -10.87 -16.50
CA ALA A 75 -5.67 -12.03 -17.39
C ALA A 75 -7.08 -12.31 -17.99
N GLY A 76 -7.84 -11.25 -18.28
CA GLY A 76 -9.19 -11.31 -18.81
C GLY A 76 -10.32 -11.20 -17.78
N SER A 77 -10.01 -11.11 -16.49
CA SER A 77 -11.00 -10.96 -15.41
C SER A 77 -10.56 -9.98 -14.33
N TRP A 78 -11.50 -9.32 -13.65
CA TRP A 78 -11.18 -8.51 -12.47
C TRP A 78 -12.05 -8.88 -11.26
N PRO A 79 -11.46 -9.03 -10.06
CA PRO A 79 -10.02 -9.18 -9.81
C PRO A 79 -9.42 -10.35 -10.61
N PRO A 80 -8.08 -10.42 -10.71
CA PRO A 80 -7.43 -11.48 -11.48
C PRO A 80 -7.78 -12.88 -10.95
N ASN A 81 -7.79 -13.88 -11.83
CA ASN A 81 -8.08 -15.28 -11.48
C ASN A 81 -6.86 -16.20 -11.70
N PRO A 82 -5.79 -16.01 -10.92
CA PRO A 82 -4.52 -16.72 -11.09
C PRO A 82 -4.69 -18.24 -10.97
N THR A 83 -3.83 -18.97 -11.66
CA THR A 83 -3.72 -20.43 -11.54
C THR A 83 -2.35 -20.81 -11.01
N TYR A 84 -2.30 -21.90 -10.26
CA TYR A 84 -1.12 -22.33 -9.51
C TYR A 84 -0.55 -23.63 -10.08
N ARG A 85 0.23 -24.36 -9.29
CA ARG A 85 0.99 -25.57 -9.65
C ARG A 85 0.36 -26.46 -10.71
N ALA A 86 -0.94 -26.78 -10.60
CA ALA A 86 -1.64 -27.67 -11.53
C ALA A 86 -1.60 -27.20 -13.00
N SER A 87 -1.53 -25.89 -13.22
CA SER A 87 -1.43 -25.26 -14.55
C SER A 87 0.01 -25.00 -15.01
N TRP A 88 0.99 -25.18 -14.12
CA TRP A 88 2.37 -24.76 -14.40
C TRP A 88 3.17 -25.87 -15.08
N PRO A 89 4.12 -25.51 -15.96
CA PRO A 89 5.15 -26.42 -16.41
C PRO A 89 5.97 -26.99 -15.25
N ARG A 90 6.44 -28.23 -15.41
CA ARG A 90 7.12 -28.99 -14.34
C ARG A 90 8.34 -28.27 -13.76
N CYS A 91 9.07 -27.49 -14.56
CA CYS A 91 10.23 -26.72 -14.10
C CYS A 91 9.89 -25.68 -13.02
N LEU A 92 8.61 -25.27 -12.90
CA LEU A 92 8.17 -24.31 -11.89
C LEU A 92 7.63 -24.96 -10.60
N HIS A 93 7.37 -26.28 -10.60
CA HIS A 93 6.70 -26.97 -9.47
C HIS A 93 7.51 -26.95 -8.17
N ILE A 94 8.83 -26.84 -8.28
CA ILE A 94 9.73 -26.75 -7.12
C ILE A 94 9.51 -25.46 -6.34
N TYR A 95 9.24 -24.33 -7.00
CA TYR A 95 8.95 -23.06 -6.31
C TYR A 95 7.70 -23.17 -5.44
N ASP A 96 6.62 -23.70 -6.00
CA ASP A 96 5.37 -23.95 -5.25
C ASP A 96 5.62 -24.88 -4.06
N SER A 97 6.31 -26.00 -4.30
CA SER A 97 6.59 -26.99 -3.27
C SER A 97 7.41 -26.39 -2.11
N VAL A 98 8.40 -25.55 -2.41
CA VAL A 98 9.21 -24.86 -1.40
C VAL A 98 8.38 -23.82 -0.66
N ALA A 99 7.59 -23.00 -1.37
CA ALA A 99 6.73 -21.98 -0.77
C ALA A 99 5.71 -22.59 0.21
N MET A 100 5.13 -23.75 -0.14
CA MET A 100 4.17 -24.45 0.72
C MET A 100 4.81 -25.14 1.94
N GLN A 101 6.09 -25.52 1.85
CA GLN A 101 6.80 -26.18 2.95
C GLN A 101 7.48 -25.21 3.93
N ALA A 102 7.68 -23.96 3.52
CA ALA A 102 8.40 -22.96 4.30
C ALA A 102 7.72 -22.55 5.63
N PRO A 103 6.39 -22.36 5.72
CA PRO A 103 5.80 -21.69 6.87
C PRO A 103 6.09 -22.35 8.23
N PRO A 104 5.99 -23.68 8.41
CA PRO A 104 6.31 -24.33 9.69
C PRO A 104 7.76 -24.19 10.15
N ARG A 105 8.69 -23.83 9.26
CA ARG A 105 10.11 -23.62 9.58
C ARG A 105 10.39 -22.18 10.02
N PHE A 106 9.60 -21.26 9.50
CA PHE A 106 9.80 -19.83 9.56
C PHE A 106 8.97 -19.17 10.67
N VAL A 107 7.73 -19.63 10.84
CA VAL A 107 6.79 -19.10 11.81
C VAL A 107 7.04 -19.72 13.17
N THR A 108 7.13 -18.85 14.18
CA THR A 108 7.25 -19.25 15.57
C THR A 108 5.86 -19.56 16.13
N PRO A 109 5.63 -20.71 16.79
CA PRO A 109 4.32 -21.02 17.37
C PRO A 109 3.89 -20.03 18.47
N GLU A 110 4.85 -19.45 19.19
CA GLU A 110 4.59 -18.43 20.20
C GLU A 110 4.35 -17.04 19.57
N LEU A 111 3.32 -16.33 20.03
CA LEU A 111 2.99 -14.99 19.52
C LEU A 111 4.09 -13.95 19.78
N ARG A 112 4.76 -14.04 20.93
CA ARG A 112 5.83 -13.11 21.37
C ARG A 112 7.00 -13.92 21.94
N PRO A 113 7.80 -14.55 21.07
CA PRO A 113 8.91 -15.37 21.53
C PRO A 113 10.01 -14.50 22.13
N ASN A 114 10.60 -14.95 23.23
CA ASN A 114 11.72 -14.27 23.87
C ASN A 114 13.05 -14.87 23.39
N TYR A 115 13.45 -14.51 22.17
CA TYR A 115 14.72 -14.93 21.59
C TYR A 115 15.84 -13.94 21.91
N THR A 116 17.06 -14.45 22.08
CA THR A 116 18.26 -13.62 22.05
C THR A 116 18.62 -13.25 20.62
N ASP A 117 19.38 -12.17 20.44
CA ASP A 117 19.89 -11.74 19.12
C ASP A 117 20.62 -12.87 18.38
N ALA A 118 21.43 -13.67 19.09
CA ALA A 118 22.13 -14.80 18.51
C ALA A 118 21.17 -15.90 18.02
N GLN A 119 20.06 -16.14 18.73
CA GLN A 119 19.02 -17.09 18.30
C GLN A 119 18.27 -16.56 17.08
N LEU A 120 17.91 -15.28 17.07
CA LEU A 120 17.25 -14.63 15.94
C LEU A 120 18.12 -14.67 14.67
N ARG A 121 19.39 -14.27 14.79
CA ARG A 121 20.35 -14.32 13.68
C ARG A 121 20.45 -15.71 13.09
N ARG A 122 20.64 -16.72 13.95
CA ARG A 122 20.71 -18.12 13.54
C ARG A 122 19.45 -18.59 12.82
N ARG A 123 18.25 -18.24 13.31
CA ARG A 123 16.98 -18.59 12.65
C ARG A 123 16.91 -18.01 11.24
N ILE A 124 17.26 -16.73 11.08
CA ILE A 124 17.25 -16.07 9.77
C ILE A 124 18.25 -16.75 8.81
N ASP A 125 19.46 -17.03 9.28
CA ASP A 125 20.50 -17.67 8.47
C ASP A 125 20.16 -19.12 8.10
N ASP A 126 19.64 -19.90 9.05
CA ASP A 126 19.20 -21.28 8.83
C ASP A 126 18.06 -21.34 7.79
N ASN A 127 17.11 -20.40 7.86
CA ASN A 127 16.02 -20.31 6.87
C ASN A 127 16.54 -19.93 5.47
N ARG A 128 17.44 -18.95 5.37
CA ARG A 128 18.04 -18.54 4.10
C ARG A 128 18.84 -19.66 3.46
N LEU A 129 19.64 -20.37 4.27
CA LEU A 129 20.40 -21.54 3.82
C LEU A 129 19.47 -22.65 3.32
N TRP A 130 18.39 -22.94 4.06
CA TRP A 130 17.41 -23.92 3.65
C TRP A 130 16.72 -23.54 2.32
N LEU A 131 16.30 -22.28 2.14
CA LEU A 131 15.72 -21.81 0.88
C LEU A 131 16.71 -21.95 -0.28
N GLN A 132 17.96 -21.54 -0.08
CA GLN A 132 19.02 -21.68 -1.09
C GLN A 132 19.23 -23.14 -1.51
N GLN A 133 19.35 -24.05 -0.53
CA GLN A 133 19.52 -25.47 -0.78
C GLN A 133 18.30 -26.09 -1.46
N SER A 134 17.10 -25.71 -1.04
CA SER A 134 15.84 -26.23 -1.58
C SER A 134 15.59 -25.80 -3.03
N LEU A 135 16.18 -24.67 -3.45
CA LEU A 135 16.08 -24.14 -4.81
C LEU A 135 17.36 -24.37 -5.63
N ALA A 136 18.35 -25.11 -5.11
CA ALA A 136 19.66 -25.27 -5.75
C ALA A 136 19.63 -26.11 -7.05
N SER A 137 18.64 -27.00 -7.19
CA SER A 137 18.49 -27.88 -8.36
C SER A 137 17.75 -27.23 -9.53
N ILE A 138 17.38 -25.96 -9.42
CA ILE A 138 16.61 -25.25 -10.44
C ILE A 138 17.48 -24.91 -11.63
N ASP A 139 17.05 -25.33 -12.83
CA ASP A 139 17.57 -24.80 -14.08
C ASP A 139 16.96 -23.41 -14.34
N VAL A 140 17.67 -22.37 -13.91
CA VAL A 140 17.22 -20.98 -14.08
C VAL A 140 17.07 -20.61 -15.55
N ALA A 141 17.90 -21.15 -16.45
CA ALA A 141 17.78 -20.86 -17.88
C ALA A 141 16.46 -21.42 -18.45
N GLN A 142 16.10 -22.65 -18.07
CA GLN A 142 14.81 -23.23 -18.44
C GLN A 142 13.63 -22.43 -17.87
N VAL A 143 13.71 -21.98 -16.61
CA VAL A 143 12.67 -21.13 -15.99
C VAL A 143 12.50 -19.86 -16.82
N MET A 144 13.59 -19.14 -17.12
CA MET A 144 13.54 -17.89 -17.88
C MET A 144 13.00 -18.08 -19.30
N ALA A 145 13.30 -19.19 -19.96
CA ALA A 145 12.73 -19.52 -21.27
C ALA A 145 11.23 -19.82 -21.21
N THR A 146 10.73 -20.28 -20.05
CA THR A 146 9.32 -20.64 -19.84
C THR A 146 8.43 -19.44 -19.54
N LEU A 147 8.93 -18.42 -18.84
CA LEU A 147 8.12 -17.28 -18.37
C LEU A 147 7.32 -16.54 -19.48
N PRO A 148 7.90 -16.26 -20.67
CA PRO A 148 7.17 -15.60 -21.75
C PRO A 148 6.04 -16.47 -22.31
N THR A 149 6.17 -17.80 -22.24
CA THR A 149 5.21 -18.76 -22.83
C THR A 149 4.13 -19.19 -21.86
N LEU A 150 4.19 -18.80 -20.59
CA LEU A 150 3.14 -19.10 -19.62
C LEU A 150 1.81 -18.49 -20.04
N ASP A 151 0.73 -19.24 -19.80
CA ASP A 151 -0.61 -18.67 -19.76
C ASP A 151 -0.67 -17.49 -18.79
N ALA A 152 -1.50 -16.50 -19.10
CA ALA A 152 -1.59 -15.27 -18.33
C ALA A 152 -1.95 -15.55 -16.85
N ASN A 153 -2.89 -16.46 -16.57
CA ASN A 153 -3.26 -16.79 -15.20
C ASN A 153 -2.16 -17.57 -14.47
N ALA A 154 -1.45 -18.45 -15.18
CA ALA A 154 -0.31 -19.17 -14.63
C ALA A 154 0.84 -18.21 -14.26
N ARG A 155 1.09 -17.19 -15.10
CA ARG A 155 2.09 -16.15 -14.82
C ARG A 155 1.74 -15.32 -13.58
N LEU A 156 0.46 -15.00 -13.38
CA LEU A 156 -0.01 -14.29 -12.18
C LEU A 156 0.19 -15.13 -10.91
N GLY A 157 -0.17 -16.41 -10.93
CA GLY A 157 0.08 -17.30 -9.79
C GLY A 157 1.57 -17.45 -9.49
N PHE A 158 2.40 -17.51 -10.55
CA PHE A 158 3.86 -17.57 -10.37
C PHE A 158 4.43 -16.26 -9.79
N LEU A 159 3.89 -15.10 -10.16
CA LEU A 159 4.22 -13.81 -9.52
C LEU A 159 3.94 -13.84 -8.01
N ALA A 160 2.77 -14.35 -7.58
CA ALA A 160 2.48 -14.49 -6.15
C ALA A 160 3.48 -15.40 -5.42
N CYS A 161 3.82 -16.54 -6.03
CA CYS A 161 4.80 -17.47 -5.46
C CYS A 161 6.17 -16.81 -5.28
N MET A 162 6.65 -16.08 -6.30
CA MET A 162 7.94 -15.41 -6.24
C MET A 162 7.96 -14.28 -5.20
N ALA A 163 6.92 -13.45 -5.14
CA ALA A 163 6.79 -12.41 -4.11
C ALA A 163 6.81 -13.02 -2.69
N TYR A 164 6.12 -14.15 -2.51
CA TYR A 164 6.08 -14.86 -1.24
C TYR A 164 7.46 -15.44 -0.85
N LEU A 165 8.18 -16.06 -1.79
CA LEU A 165 9.53 -16.59 -1.55
C LEU A 165 10.54 -15.50 -1.20
N ILE A 166 10.42 -14.30 -1.79
CA ILE A 166 11.25 -13.15 -1.44
C ILE A 166 11.03 -12.73 0.00
N HIS A 167 9.78 -12.63 0.42
CA HIS A 167 9.47 -12.27 1.80
C HIS A 167 9.94 -13.34 2.80
N LEU A 168 9.81 -14.63 2.46
CA LEU A 168 10.38 -15.72 3.27
C LEU A 168 11.90 -15.60 3.41
N TYR A 169 12.60 -15.32 2.31
CA TYR A 169 14.06 -15.17 2.31
C TYR A 169 14.51 -13.93 3.09
N ARG A 170 13.82 -12.82 2.86
CA ARG A 170 14.09 -11.54 3.50
C ARG A 170 13.95 -11.64 5.00
N TRP A 171 12.79 -12.06 5.47
CA TRP A 171 12.49 -11.99 6.89
C TRP A 171 13.20 -13.08 7.67
N GLY A 172 13.30 -14.28 7.12
CA GLY A 172 13.95 -15.43 7.75
C GLY A 172 13.32 -15.94 9.05
N THR A 173 12.47 -15.15 9.71
CA THR A 173 11.64 -15.55 10.84
C THR A 173 10.32 -14.77 10.87
N LEU A 174 9.26 -15.39 11.40
CA LEU A 174 8.07 -14.70 11.92
C LEU A 174 7.90 -15.00 13.41
N PRO A 175 7.57 -14.00 14.25
CA PRO A 175 7.29 -12.60 13.91
C PRO A 175 8.53 -11.84 13.40
N VAL A 176 8.32 -10.74 12.66
CA VAL A 176 9.40 -9.89 12.14
C VAL A 176 10.04 -9.12 13.29
N VAL A 177 11.37 -9.08 13.30
CA VAL A 177 12.19 -8.49 14.37
C VAL A 177 13.08 -7.36 13.86
N ALA A 178 13.49 -6.47 14.76
CA ALA A 178 14.37 -5.32 14.47
C ALA A 178 15.63 -5.72 13.67
N MET A 179 16.28 -6.82 14.04
CA MET A 179 17.47 -7.33 13.36
C MET A 179 17.23 -7.57 11.85
N ALA A 180 16.07 -8.10 11.46
CA ALA A 180 15.75 -8.32 10.05
C ALA A 180 15.36 -7.01 9.33
N GLN A 181 14.83 -6.04 10.07
CA GLN A 181 14.46 -4.71 9.54
C GLN A 181 15.69 -3.81 9.32
N ASP A 182 16.78 -4.07 10.01
CA ASP A 182 18.05 -3.35 9.86
C ASP A 182 18.77 -3.69 8.55
N GLU A 183 18.42 -4.81 7.92
CA GLU A 183 18.94 -5.20 6.61
C GLU A 183 18.25 -4.37 5.50
N LYS A 184 18.87 -3.24 5.13
CA LYS A 184 18.34 -2.31 4.11
C LYS A 184 18.42 -2.84 2.68
N SER A 185 19.30 -3.81 2.41
CA SER A 185 19.45 -4.43 1.09
C SER A 185 19.69 -5.94 1.22
N LEU A 186 19.30 -6.69 0.19
CA LEU A 186 19.41 -8.15 0.19
C LEU A 186 19.96 -8.70 -1.12
N ARG A 187 20.94 -9.59 -1.00
CA ARG A 187 21.38 -10.42 -2.12
C ARG A 187 20.52 -11.67 -2.21
N LEU A 188 19.50 -11.63 -3.07
CA LEU A 188 18.67 -12.78 -3.38
C LEU A 188 19.45 -13.84 -4.19
N PRO A 189 19.20 -15.15 -3.97
CA PRO A 189 19.72 -16.20 -4.84
C PRO A 189 19.22 -16.01 -6.28
N GLU A 190 20.04 -16.36 -7.28
CA GLU A 190 19.66 -16.15 -8.69
C GLU A 190 18.36 -16.87 -9.08
N SER A 191 18.11 -18.04 -8.47
CA SER A 191 16.88 -18.80 -8.65
C SER A 191 15.62 -18.04 -8.22
N ILE A 192 15.74 -17.06 -7.33
CA ILE A 192 14.66 -16.15 -6.92
C ILE A 192 14.75 -14.83 -7.70
N ALA A 193 15.92 -14.20 -7.72
CA ALA A 193 16.12 -12.85 -8.23
C ALA A 193 15.78 -12.72 -9.72
N LYS A 194 16.26 -13.65 -10.56
CA LYS A 194 16.10 -13.55 -12.03
C LYS A 194 14.63 -13.68 -12.45
N PRO A 195 13.87 -14.72 -12.03
CA PRO A 195 12.47 -14.82 -12.40
C PRO A 195 11.62 -13.68 -11.84
N PHE A 196 11.87 -13.26 -10.60
CA PHE A 196 11.10 -12.17 -10.01
C PHE A 196 11.32 -10.84 -10.72
N HIS A 197 12.56 -10.45 -11.00
CA HIS A 197 12.84 -9.23 -11.75
C HIS A 197 12.20 -9.25 -13.14
N TRP A 198 12.20 -10.41 -13.82
CA TRP A 198 11.52 -10.53 -15.10
C TRP A 198 10.01 -10.32 -14.97
N LEU A 199 9.36 -10.91 -13.96
CA LEU A 199 7.93 -10.75 -13.72
C LEU A 199 7.57 -9.31 -13.38
N ASN A 200 8.34 -8.68 -12.50
CA ASN A 200 8.20 -7.27 -12.15
C ASN A 200 8.32 -6.38 -13.39
N ALA A 201 9.35 -6.59 -14.22
CA ALA A 201 9.51 -5.85 -15.47
C ALA A 201 8.35 -6.10 -16.45
N TYR A 202 7.84 -7.33 -16.53
CA TYR A 202 6.69 -7.68 -17.37
C TYR A 202 5.44 -6.91 -16.97
N PHE A 203 5.14 -6.81 -15.67
CA PHE A 203 3.99 -6.09 -15.14
C PHE A 203 4.24 -4.60 -14.93
N GLY A 204 5.48 -4.12 -15.04
CA GLY A 204 5.86 -2.74 -14.77
C GLY A 204 5.88 -2.38 -13.28
N ILE A 205 6.12 -3.36 -12.41
CA ILE A 205 6.30 -3.17 -10.97
C ILE A 205 7.79 -2.93 -10.69
N GLU A 206 8.11 -1.91 -9.91
CA GLU A 206 9.50 -1.54 -9.58
C GLU A 206 9.92 -2.04 -8.19
N SER A 207 8.98 -2.21 -7.25
CA SER A 207 9.26 -2.70 -5.89
C SER A 207 10.04 -4.01 -5.87
N SER A 208 11.14 -4.05 -5.10
CA SER A 208 11.98 -5.25 -4.94
C SER A 208 11.41 -6.29 -3.96
N GLY A 209 10.47 -5.90 -3.09
CA GLY A 209 9.81 -6.79 -2.14
C GLY A 209 8.50 -7.40 -2.65
N GLY A 210 7.85 -6.75 -3.62
CA GLY A 210 6.47 -7.02 -4.00
C GLY A 210 5.51 -5.92 -3.55
N CYS A 211 4.22 -6.10 -3.81
CA CYS A 211 3.20 -5.08 -3.57
C CYS A 211 1.84 -5.73 -3.24
N LEU A 212 0.82 -4.90 -3.03
CA LEU A 212 -0.54 -5.38 -2.77
C LEU A 212 -1.06 -6.26 -3.92
N TYR A 213 -0.69 -5.92 -5.16
CA TYR A 213 -1.07 -6.73 -6.31
C TYR A 213 -0.45 -8.13 -6.25
N SER A 214 0.87 -8.25 -6.09
CA SER A 214 1.56 -9.55 -6.11
C SER A 214 1.32 -10.40 -4.85
N MET A 215 1.20 -9.78 -3.68
CA MET A 215 1.06 -10.50 -2.41
C MET A 215 -0.39 -10.78 -2.01
N THR A 216 -1.33 -10.01 -2.55
CA THR A 216 -2.74 -10.06 -2.12
C THR A 216 -3.67 -10.36 -3.29
N LEU A 217 -3.73 -9.50 -4.31
CA LEU A 217 -4.73 -9.64 -5.38
C LEU A 217 -4.54 -10.90 -6.23
N VAL A 218 -3.29 -11.36 -6.42
CA VAL A 218 -2.98 -12.56 -7.21
C VAL A 218 -2.55 -13.75 -6.34
N ASN A 219 -2.69 -13.67 -5.02
CA ASN A 219 -2.44 -14.75 -4.06
C ASN A 219 -3.76 -15.34 -3.52
N VAL A 220 -4.73 -15.56 -4.40
CA VAL A 220 -6.08 -16.05 -4.08
C VAL A 220 -6.43 -17.25 -4.94
N ILE A 221 -7.04 -18.26 -4.33
CA ILE A 221 -7.71 -19.40 -4.96
C ILE A 221 -9.21 -19.23 -4.69
N ARG A 222 -10.00 -19.14 -5.76
CA ARG A 222 -11.46 -19.17 -5.67
C ARG A 222 -11.94 -20.61 -5.77
N GLN A 223 -12.54 -21.11 -4.69
CA GLN A 223 -13.14 -22.44 -4.63
C GLN A 223 -14.50 -22.45 -5.35
N HIS A 224 -14.97 -23.65 -5.73
CA HIS A 224 -16.24 -23.81 -6.47
C HIS A 224 -17.48 -23.32 -5.70
N ASP A 225 -17.44 -23.33 -4.38
CA ASP A 225 -18.49 -22.84 -3.48
C ASP A 225 -18.43 -21.33 -3.22
N GLY A 226 -17.50 -20.62 -3.87
CA GLY A 226 -17.27 -19.20 -3.69
C GLY A 226 -16.38 -18.86 -2.49
N GLN A 227 -15.88 -19.84 -1.72
CA GLN A 227 -14.90 -19.56 -0.67
C GLN A 227 -13.56 -19.13 -1.26
N LEU A 228 -12.89 -18.23 -0.54
CA LEU A 228 -11.55 -17.77 -0.87
C LEU A 228 -10.51 -18.47 0.01
N GLU A 229 -9.43 -18.93 -0.61
CA GLU A 229 -8.23 -19.47 0.04
C GLU A 229 -6.99 -18.71 -0.44
N MET A 230 -6.02 -18.48 0.45
CA MET A 230 -4.73 -17.91 0.06
C MET A 230 -3.89 -19.03 -0.55
N ALA A 231 -3.33 -18.84 -1.74
CA ALA A 231 -2.45 -19.86 -2.31
C ALA A 231 -1.22 -20.09 -1.43
N TYR A 232 -0.62 -19.00 -0.95
CA TYR A 232 0.50 -19.02 -0.02
C TYR A 232 0.14 -18.24 1.25
N SER A 233 0.24 -18.88 2.41
CA SER A 233 -0.09 -18.32 3.73
C SER A 233 0.97 -18.74 4.75
N ASN A 234 1.48 -17.77 5.51
CA ASN A 234 2.45 -18.06 6.56
C ASN A 234 1.77 -18.73 7.75
N MET A 235 0.51 -18.36 8.00
CA MET A 235 -0.17 -18.71 9.22
C MET A 235 -0.98 -19.99 9.12
N ARG A 236 -1.08 -20.61 7.93
CA ARG A 236 -1.87 -21.83 7.67
C ARG A 236 -1.66 -22.95 8.70
N HIS A 237 -0.44 -23.08 9.24
CA HIS A 237 -0.06 -24.13 10.17
C HIS A 237 -0.08 -23.72 11.65
N MET A 238 -0.48 -22.48 11.95
CA MET A 238 -0.56 -22.01 13.33
C MET A 238 -1.69 -22.71 14.07
N ALA A 239 -1.39 -23.18 15.29
CA ALA A 239 -2.39 -23.80 16.17
C ALA A 239 -3.49 -22.81 16.57
N GLN A 240 -3.12 -21.54 16.73
CA GLN A 240 -4.06 -20.48 17.09
C GLN A 240 -4.81 -19.96 15.87
N LYS A 241 -6.09 -20.34 15.78
CA LYS A 241 -6.97 -19.97 14.66
C LYS A 241 -7.04 -18.45 14.42
N SER A 242 -7.00 -17.62 15.46
CA SER A 242 -7.07 -16.16 15.29
C SER A 242 -5.87 -15.58 14.53
N VAL A 243 -4.71 -16.25 14.55
CA VAL A 243 -3.53 -15.87 13.74
C VAL A 243 -3.77 -16.17 12.26
N VAL A 244 -4.30 -17.36 11.98
CA VAL A 244 -4.66 -17.79 10.61
C VAL A 244 -5.72 -16.86 10.04
N ASP A 245 -6.76 -16.58 10.83
CA ASP A 245 -7.86 -15.72 10.44
C ASP A 245 -7.39 -14.27 10.22
N ALA A 246 -6.48 -13.73 11.05
CA ALA A 246 -5.98 -12.38 10.87
C ALA A 246 -5.25 -12.19 9.54
N GLU A 247 -4.36 -13.12 9.15
CA GLU A 247 -3.69 -13.10 7.83
C GLU A 247 -4.74 -13.20 6.70
N ARG A 248 -5.68 -14.15 6.83
CA ARG A 248 -6.73 -14.39 5.85
C ARG A 248 -7.63 -13.17 5.64
N TYR A 249 -8.13 -12.57 6.71
CA TYR A 249 -9.01 -11.39 6.63
C TYR A 249 -8.26 -10.18 6.06
N ASN A 250 -7.00 -9.98 6.44
CA ASN A 250 -6.19 -8.90 5.86
C ASN A 250 -5.90 -9.13 4.36
N ALA A 251 -5.65 -10.36 3.94
CA ALA A 251 -5.47 -10.66 2.53
C ALA A 251 -6.77 -10.43 1.74
N PHE A 252 -7.89 -10.94 2.22
CA PHE A 252 -9.12 -10.88 1.41
C PHE A 252 -9.86 -9.54 1.48
N VAL A 253 -9.59 -8.68 2.46
CA VAL A 253 -10.25 -7.36 2.52
C VAL A 253 -10.02 -6.56 1.24
N PHE A 254 -8.79 -6.57 0.71
CA PHE A 254 -8.48 -5.84 -0.52
C PHE A 254 -8.99 -6.54 -1.77
N TYR A 255 -8.91 -7.88 -1.82
CA TYR A 255 -9.45 -8.65 -2.94
C TYR A 255 -10.98 -8.47 -3.10
N GLU A 256 -11.72 -8.52 -2.00
CA GLU A 256 -13.17 -8.32 -1.98
C GLU A 256 -13.54 -6.86 -2.26
N MET A 257 -12.77 -5.89 -1.74
CA MET A 257 -12.95 -4.49 -2.10
C MET A 257 -12.79 -4.27 -3.61
N GLU A 258 -11.78 -4.87 -4.25
CA GLU A 258 -11.59 -4.77 -5.70
C GLU A 258 -12.68 -5.52 -6.49
N THR A 259 -13.21 -6.61 -5.94
CA THR A 259 -14.38 -7.32 -6.51
C THR A 259 -15.61 -6.40 -6.53
N LEU A 260 -15.89 -5.74 -5.41
CA LEU A 260 -17.01 -4.80 -5.30
C LEU A 260 -16.77 -3.55 -6.14
N ALA A 261 -15.52 -3.08 -6.25
CA ALA A 261 -15.16 -1.86 -6.98
C ALA A 261 -15.20 -1.98 -8.51
N LEU A 262 -15.29 -3.18 -9.08
CA LEU A 262 -15.33 -3.33 -10.54
C LEU A 262 -16.49 -2.55 -11.18
N GLU A 263 -17.65 -2.53 -10.52
CA GLU A 263 -18.81 -1.75 -11.00
C GLU A 263 -18.52 -0.24 -10.97
N LEU A 264 -17.81 0.25 -9.95
CA LEU A 264 -17.36 1.64 -9.92
C LEU A 264 -16.46 1.97 -11.11
N TYR A 265 -15.48 1.10 -11.45
CA TYR A 265 -14.57 1.36 -12.57
C TYR A 265 -15.33 1.43 -13.90
N ARG A 266 -16.27 0.51 -14.12
CA ARG A 266 -17.15 0.52 -15.30
C ARG A 266 -18.03 1.78 -15.34
N SER A 267 -18.60 2.17 -14.21
CA SER A 267 -19.40 3.39 -14.08
C SER A 267 -18.62 4.66 -14.42
N ILE A 268 -17.33 4.75 -14.03
CA ILE A 268 -16.47 5.89 -14.37
C ILE A 268 -16.24 5.96 -15.88
N ALA A 269 -15.90 4.84 -16.52
CA ALA A 269 -15.71 4.76 -17.97
C ALA A 269 -17.00 5.08 -18.75
N GLN A 270 -18.13 4.57 -18.27
CA GLN A 270 -19.45 4.84 -18.85
C GLN A 270 -19.84 6.32 -18.70
N CYS A 271 -19.60 6.91 -17.53
CA CYS A 271 -19.86 8.32 -17.26
C CYS A 271 -19.13 9.22 -18.27
N GLN A 272 -17.84 8.98 -18.50
CA GLN A 272 -17.08 9.74 -19.50
C GLN A 272 -17.74 9.65 -20.88
N THR A 273 -18.06 8.43 -21.32
CA THR A 273 -18.66 8.20 -22.64
C THR A 273 -20.00 8.92 -22.76
N LEU A 274 -20.85 8.86 -21.73
CA LEU A 274 -22.17 9.50 -21.73
C LEU A 274 -22.06 11.04 -21.72
N MET A 275 -21.16 11.60 -20.92
CA MET A 275 -20.89 13.04 -20.92
C MET A 275 -20.39 13.53 -22.27
N ALA A 276 -19.51 12.77 -22.94
CA ALA A 276 -19.03 13.09 -24.29
C ALA A 276 -20.16 13.18 -25.34
N HIS A 277 -21.27 12.46 -25.12
CA HIS A 277 -22.45 12.48 -25.98
C HIS A 277 -23.56 13.43 -25.47
N GLY A 278 -23.29 14.25 -24.45
CA GLY A 278 -24.26 15.19 -23.86
C GLY A 278 -25.40 14.51 -23.08
N ARG A 279 -25.19 13.29 -22.59
CA ARG A 279 -26.19 12.48 -21.86
C ARG A 279 -25.96 12.55 -20.35
N ASP A 280 -25.99 13.76 -19.80
CA ASP A 280 -25.59 14.05 -18.41
C ASP A 280 -26.44 13.32 -17.36
N ASP A 281 -27.76 13.19 -17.55
CA ASP A 281 -28.63 12.48 -16.62
C ASP A 281 -28.27 10.99 -16.52
N GLU A 282 -28.03 10.35 -17.67
CA GLU A 282 -27.62 8.95 -17.73
C GLU A 282 -26.19 8.75 -17.20
N ALA A 283 -25.32 9.74 -17.40
CA ALA A 283 -23.98 9.74 -16.82
C ALA A 283 -24.06 9.79 -15.28
N ALA A 284 -24.97 10.60 -14.74
CA ALA A 284 -25.23 10.67 -13.31
C ALA A 284 -25.80 9.35 -12.76
N GLU A 285 -26.74 8.72 -13.46
CA GLU A 285 -27.24 7.39 -13.10
C GLU A 285 -26.14 6.32 -13.12
N ALA A 286 -25.22 6.39 -14.08
CA ALA A 286 -24.05 5.50 -14.13
C ALA A 286 -23.15 5.69 -12.90
N LEU A 287 -22.84 6.92 -12.53
CA LEU A 287 -22.07 7.19 -11.31
C LEU A 287 -22.82 6.79 -10.04
N GLN A 288 -24.14 6.94 -9.99
CA GLN A 288 -24.95 6.52 -8.84
C GLN A 288 -24.82 5.01 -8.60
N ARG A 289 -24.82 4.19 -9.66
CA ARG A 289 -24.52 2.74 -9.55
C ARG A 289 -23.11 2.49 -9.01
N GLY A 290 -22.12 3.21 -9.54
CA GLY A 290 -20.73 3.14 -9.07
C GLY A 290 -20.58 3.55 -7.61
N HIS A 291 -21.35 4.54 -7.15
CA HIS A 291 -21.34 4.98 -5.76
C HIS A 291 -21.97 3.94 -4.81
N VAL A 292 -22.99 3.21 -5.25
CA VAL A 292 -23.51 2.06 -4.49
C VAL A 292 -22.42 1.01 -4.30
N ALA A 293 -21.68 0.68 -5.35
CA ALA A 293 -20.55 -0.25 -5.31
C ALA A 293 -19.43 0.25 -4.37
N LEU A 294 -19.09 1.54 -4.45
CA LEU A 294 -18.13 2.19 -3.55
C LEU A 294 -18.53 2.06 -2.08
N LYS A 295 -19.80 2.33 -1.74
CA LYS A 295 -20.32 2.19 -0.37
C LYS A 295 -20.24 0.73 0.10
N ALA A 296 -20.50 -0.23 -0.77
CA ALA A 296 -20.36 -1.66 -0.46
C ALA A 296 -18.91 -2.02 -0.15
N ALA A 297 -17.95 -1.60 -0.99
CA ALA A 297 -16.53 -1.85 -0.76
C ALA A 297 -16.03 -1.25 0.57
N PHE A 298 -16.40 0.00 0.86
CA PHE A 298 -16.05 0.65 2.12
C PHE A 298 -16.72 0.04 3.35
N ARG A 299 -17.97 -0.41 3.22
CA ARG A 299 -18.63 -1.17 4.29
C ARG A 299 -17.90 -2.48 4.55
N HIS A 300 -17.56 -3.23 3.51
CA HIS A 300 -16.79 -4.47 3.63
C HIS A 300 -15.48 -4.25 4.39
N PHE A 301 -14.73 -3.19 4.05
CA PHE A 301 -13.50 -2.84 4.77
C PHE A 301 -13.71 -2.70 6.28
N PHE A 302 -14.68 -1.90 6.70
CA PHE A 302 -14.96 -1.69 8.13
C PHE A 302 -15.59 -2.91 8.81
N ASP A 303 -16.35 -3.71 8.08
CA ASP A 303 -16.89 -4.98 8.59
C ASP A 303 -15.83 -6.06 8.76
N THR A 304 -14.70 -5.93 8.07
CA THR A 304 -13.55 -6.83 8.17
C THR A 304 -12.55 -6.37 9.24
N LEU A 305 -12.23 -5.07 9.32
CA LEU A 305 -11.33 -4.51 10.34
C LEU A 305 -11.99 -4.32 11.72
N LYS A 306 -12.50 -5.41 12.30
CA LYS A 306 -13.05 -5.44 13.66
C LYS A 306 -12.25 -6.43 14.51
N GLU A 307 -12.25 -6.22 15.82
CA GLU A 307 -11.46 -7.01 16.76
C GLU A 307 -11.84 -8.49 16.74
N GLU A 308 -13.09 -8.82 16.42
CA GLU A 308 -13.58 -10.20 16.30
C GLU A 308 -12.97 -10.95 15.10
N LYS A 309 -12.45 -10.22 14.10
CA LYS A 309 -11.84 -10.78 12.89
C LYS A 309 -10.32 -10.61 12.87
N ILE A 310 -9.86 -9.40 13.16
CA ILE A 310 -8.43 -9.04 13.16
C ILE A 310 -8.13 -8.47 14.54
N GLN A 311 -7.78 -9.36 15.45
CA GLN A 311 -7.39 -9.01 16.81
C GLN A 311 -6.10 -8.19 16.78
N LYS A 312 -6.10 -7.02 17.42
CA LYS A 312 -4.96 -6.10 17.41
C LYS A 312 -3.67 -6.76 17.89
N ASP A 313 -3.71 -7.42 19.03
CA ASP A 313 -2.52 -8.04 19.61
C ASP A 313 -1.93 -9.14 18.71
N VAL A 314 -2.79 -9.90 18.02
CA VAL A 314 -2.37 -10.97 17.10
C VAL A 314 -1.83 -10.40 15.79
N TRP A 315 -2.57 -9.46 15.20
CA TRP A 315 -2.20 -8.83 13.95
C TRP A 315 -0.83 -8.15 14.07
N MET A 316 -0.68 -7.28 15.07
CA MET A 316 0.53 -6.51 15.25
C MET A 316 1.70 -7.37 15.68
N SER A 317 1.52 -8.31 16.61
CA SER A 317 2.66 -9.14 17.04
C SER A 317 3.12 -10.12 15.98
N HIS A 318 2.23 -10.64 15.11
CA HIS A 318 2.55 -11.86 14.37
C HIS A 318 2.27 -11.81 12.86
N ALA A 319 1.15 -11.24 12.41
CA ALA A 319 0.71 -11.32 11.00
C ALA A 319 1.09 -10.10 10.14
N GLN A 320 1.14 -8.91 10.73
CA GLN A 320 1.51 -7.67 10.04
C GLN A 320 2.96 -7.70 9.55
N GLY A 321 3.85 -8.25 10.38
CA GLY A 321 5.30 -8.41 10.18
C GLY A 321 5.69 -8.63 8.73
N PHE A 322 5.10 -9.67 8.14
CA PHE A 322 5.46 -10.13 6.82
C PHE A 322 5.21 -9.09 5.72
N HIS A 323 4.16 -8.29 5.83
CA HIS A 323 3.73 -7.33 4.81
C HIS A 323 4.28 -5.92 5.05
N GLY A 324 4.46 -5.53 6.32
CA GLY A 324 4.55 -4.13 6.75
C GLY A 324 5.87 -3.39 6.48
N TRP A 325 6.86 -4.01 5.84
CA TRP A 325 8.17 -3.40 5.61
C TRP A 325 8.69 -3.76 4.21
N GLY A 326 9.55 -2.91 3.63
CA GLY A 326 10.16 -3.08 2.29
C GLY A 326 11.70 -3.03 2.34
N VAL A 327 12.37 -3.42 1.26
CA VAL A 327 13.84 -3.52 1.15
C VAL A 327 14.31 -2.69 -0.05
N ASP A 328 15.60 -2.35 -0.13
CA ASP A 328 16.18 -1.57 -1.22
C ASP A 328 15.49 -0.21 -1.39
N ASP A 329 15.27 0.48 -0.26
CA ASP A 329 14.58 1.77 -0.16
C ASP A 329 13.10 1.78 -0.60
N PHE A 330 12.50 0.61 -0.82
CA PHE A 330 11.05 0.47 -0.97
C PHE A 330 10.35 0.31 0.40
N ASP A 331 9.11 0.77 0.45
CA ASP A 331 8.17 0.57 1.54
C ASP A 331 7.54 -0.84 1.50
N GLY A 332 6.98 -1.25 2.64
CA GLY A 332 6.21 -2.49 2.70
C GLY A 332 4.85 -2.39 2.02
N VAL A 333 4.18 -3.54 1.89
CA VAL A 333 2.84 -3.64 1.33
C VAL A 333 1.85 -2.87 2.20
N SER A 334 1.21 -1.86 1.61
CA SER A 334 0.28 -0.98 2.29
C SER A 334 -1.04 -0.84 1.51
N GLY A 335 -2.08 -0.38 2.20
CA GLY A 335 -3.36 -0.02 1.56
C GLY A 335 -3.23 1.16 0.58
N ASP A 336 -2.11 1.90 0.60
CA ASP A 336 -1.86 2.95 -0.38
C ASP A 336 -1.58 2.41 -1.79
N HIS A 337 -1.25 1.13 -1.90
CA HIS A 337 -1.11 0.43 -3.17
C HIS A 337 -2.48 0.01 -3.75
N SER A 338 -3.60 0.38 -3.12
CA SER A 338 -4.95 0.04 -3.58
C SER A 338 -5.34 0.83 -4.82
N LEU A 339 -5.72 0.09 -5.88
CA LEU A 339 -6.27 0.65 -7.11
C LEU A 339 -7.54 1.47 -6.84
N LEU A 340 -8.45 0.97 -5.99
CA LEU A 340 -9.69 1.67 -5.64
C LEU A 340 -9.41 3.06 -5.08
N ILE A 341 -8.55 3.14 -4.06
CA ILE A 341 -8.26 4.41 -3.37
C ILE A 341 -7.62 5.41 -4.33
N ARG A 342 -6.71 4.95 -5.20
CA ARG A 342 -6.02 5.81 -6.17
C ARG A 342 -6.90 6.21 -7.35
N THR A 343 -7.83 5.35 -7.76
CA THR A 343 -8.87 5.68 -8.74
C THR A 343 -9.78 6.79 -8.22
N LEU A 344 -10.16 6.76 -6.94
CA LEU A 344 -10.98 7.81 -6.33
C LEU A 344 -10.22 9.14 -6.23
N ASP A 345 -8.94 9.11 -5.88
CA ASP A 345 -8.11 10.32 -5.91
C ASP A 345 -8.03 10.94 -7.32
N ALA A 346 -7.90 10.11 -8.36
CA ALA A 346 -7.94 10.55 -9.75
C ALA A 346 -9.31 11.09 -10.16
N LEU A 347 -10.40 10.38 -9.87
CA LEU A 347 -11.76 10.76 -10.25
C LEU A 347 -12.20 12.08 -9.61
N LEU A 348 -11.82 12.28 -8.34
CA LEU A 348 -12.27 13.38 -7.52
C LEU A 348 -11.33 14.59 -7.58
N ASP A 349 -10.36 14.59 -8.51
CA ASP A 349 -9.35 15.64 -8.68
C ASP A 349 -8.57 15.93 -7.37
N ILE A 350 -8.34 14.92 -6.54
CA ILE A 350 -7.56 15.06 -5.31
C ILE A 350 -6.09 15.06 -5.72
N PRO A 351 -5.29 16.09 -5.36
CA PRO A 351 -3.93 16.19 -5.88
C PRO A 351 -3.02 15.12 -5.27
N LEU A 352 -2.08 14.64 -6.09
CA LEU A 352 -1.22 13.51 -5.73
C LEU A 352 -0.04 13.93 -4.84
N ARG A 353 0.48 15.13 -5.09
CA ARG A 353 1.69 15.66 -4.44
C ARG A 353 1.38 16.65 -3.33
N THR A 354 2.23 16.63 -2.31
CA THR A 354 2.46 17.74 -1.40
C THR A 354 3.57 18.61 -1.97
N SER A 355 3.23 19.57 -2.84
CA SER A 355 4.20 20.59 -3.28
C SER A 355 4.26 21.75 -2.27
N PRO A 356 5.38 22.50 -2.19
CA PRO A 356 5.43 23.75 -1.45
C PRO A 356 4.27 24.67 -1.87
N GLY A 357 3.52 25.21 -0.89
CA GLY A 357 2.31 26.01 -1.14
C GLY A 357 1.00 25.20 -1.25
N CYS A 358 1.06 23.87 -1.27
CA CYS A 358 -0.12 23.03 -1.22
C CYS A 358 -0.75 23.04 0.19
N PRO A 359 -2.09 23.20 0.33
CA PRO A 359 -2.76 23.33 1.63
C PRO A 359 -2.65 22.10 2.55
N PHE A 360 -2.11 20.99 2.05
CA PHE A 360 -1.87 19.76 2.82
C PHE A 360 -0.40 19.33 2.85
N ALA A 361 0.53 20.17 2.38
CA ALA A 361 1.98 19.96 2.57
C ALA A 361 2.41 20.22 4.02
N THR A 362 1.58 20.91 4.80
CA THR A 362 1.83 21.16 6.22
C THR A 362 0.59 20.91 7.05
N ALA A 363 0.77 20.55 8.31
CA ALA A 363 -0.31 20.40 9.29
C ALA A 363 0.04 21.13 10.58
N GLN A 364 -0.94 21.85 11.13
CA GLN A 364 -0.82 22.46 12.45
C GLN A 364 -1.28 21.44 13.49
N VAL A 365 -0.39 21.08 14.42
CA VAL A 365 -0.70 20.18 15.55
C VAL A 365 -0.38 20.86 16.88
N PRO A 366 -1.08 20.53 17.97
CA PRO A 366 -0.72 21.03 19.29
C PRO A 366 0.69 20.60 19.67
N VAL A 367 1.46 21.50 20.30
CA VAL A 367 2.73 21.16 20.95
C VAL A 367 2.44 20.21 22.11
N LYS A 368 3.13 19.08 22.16
CA LYS A 368 2.97 18.03 23.16
C LYS A 368 4.16 18.01 24.12
N PRO A 369 4.03 17.42 25.33
CA PRO A 369 5.07 17.46 26.35
C PRO A 369 6.43 16.90 25.91
N TRP A 370 6.44 15.94 24.98
CA TRP A 370 7.66 15.34 24.43
C TRP A 370 8.38 16.23 23.40
N ASP A 371 7.75 17.29 22.91
CA ASP A 371 8.39 18.25 22.00
C ASP A 371 9.43 19.12 22.70
N ALA A 372 9.39 19.19 24.04
CA ALA A 372 10.36 19.91 24.85
C ALA A 372 11.70 19.17 25.00
N VAL A 373 11.79 17.91 24.56
CA VAL A 373 12.98 17.05 24.73
C VAL A 373 13.52 16.68 23.35
N CYS A 374 14.13 17.64 22.67
CA CYS A 374 15.03 17.38 21.54
C CYS A 374 16.39 18.00 21.85
N PRO A 375 17.39 17.21 22.28
CA PRO A 375 18.76 17.67 22.29
C PRO A 375 19.26 17.55 20.85
N VAL A 376 19.22 18.64 20.09
CA VAL A 376 20.09 19.01 18.95
C VAL A 376 19.29 19.87 17.97
N SER A 377 19.44 21.19 18.11
CA SER A 377 19.85 22.09 17.01
C SER A 377 19.90 23.51 17.57
N GLY A 378 20.98 24.23 17.27
CA GLY A 378 21.34 25.54 17.84
C GLY A 378 20.39 26.70 17.51
N ALA A 379 19.12 26.63 17.89
CA ALA A 379 18.23 27.77 17.92
C ALA A 379 18.56 28.66 19.15
N LYS A 380 19.30 29.75 18.93
CA LYS A 380 19.41 30.83 19.91
C LYS A 380 18.06 31.55 20.00
N ALA A 381 17.27 31.24 21.03
CA ALA A 381 16.21 32.13 21.48
C ALA A 381 16.86 33.25 22.32
N GLY A 382 16.91 34.46 21.77
CA GLY A 382 17.30 35.64 22.52
C GLY A 382 16.15 36.08 23.43
N ALA A 383 16.43 36.22 24.73
CA ALA A 383 15.72 37.14 25.62
C ALA A 383 16.52 37.31 26.93
N ASP A 384 16.98 38.54 27.17
CA ASP A 384 17.41 39.05 28.46
C ASP A 384 16.25 39.02 29.48
N VAL A 385 16.46 38.47 30.69
CA VAL A 385 15.83 38.98 31.92
C VAL A 385 16.72 38.68 33.14
N ASP A 386 16.90 39.73 33.94
CA ASP A 386 17.65 39.85 35.19
C ASP A 386 17.34 38.83 36.30
N ALA A 387 18.35 38.62 37.14
CA ALA A 387 18.37 37.74 38.30
C ALA A 387 17.89 38.46 39.58
N ASP A 388 17.06 37.78 40.38
CA ASP A 388 17.12 37.90 41.85
C ASP A 388 16.45 36.70 42.54
N VAL A 389 17.18 35.93 43.36
CA VAL A 389 16.60 34.84 44.19
C VAL A 389 17.18 34.86 45.60
N ARG A 390 16.27 35.08 46.57
CA ARG A 390 16.46 34.98 48.02
C ARG A 390 16.69 33.53 48.50
N ALA A 391 17.40 33.39 49.62
CA ALA A 391 17.74 32.12 50.25
C ALA A 391 16.53 31.31 50.82
N PRO A 392 16.61 29.96 50.91
CA PRO A 392 15.48 29.13 51.34
C PRO A 392 15.27 29.11 52.87
N GLY A 393 13.99 29.09 53.26
CA GLY A 393 13.52 29.00 54.65
C GLY A 393 13.73 27.62 55.31
N LEU A 394 13.44 27.57 56.62
CA LEU A 394 13.77 26.48 57.56
C LEU A 394 13.27 25.08 57.12
N LEU A 395 12.12 25.00 56.43
CA LEU A 395 11.57 23.74 55.91
C LEU A 395 12.41 23.14 54.77
N GLY A 396 13.06 23.98 53.96
CA GLY A 396 13.97 23.53 52.89
C GLY A 396 15.28 22.94 53.43
N ARG A 397 15.68 23.33 54.65
CA ARG A 397 16.85 22.76 55.32
C ARG A 397 16.56 21.39 55.94
N LEU A 398 15.34 21.17 56.45
CA LEU A 398 14.92 19.88 57.00
C LEU A 398 14.81 18.79 55.91
N TYR A 399 14.30 19.15 54.73
CA TYR A 399 14.14 18.22 53.61
C TYR A 399 15.49 17.73 53.06
N ASN A 400 16.49 18.61 52.93
CA ASN A 400 17.83 18.27 52.43
C ASN A 400 18.70 17.48 53.42
N TRP A 401 18.33 17.46 54.70
CA TRP A 401 19.02 16.65 55.71
C TRP A 401 18.52 15.20 55.73
N MET A 402 17.26 14.96 55.35
CA MET A 402 16.64 13.61 55.41
C MET A 402 16.89 12.74 54.17
N TRP A 403 17.22 13.32 53.01
CA TRP A 403 17.53 12.55 51.78
C TRP A 403 18.73 13.13 51.00
N PRO A 404 19.99 12.82 51.39
CA PRO A 404 21.14 13.20 50.60
C PRO A 404 21.30 12.21 49.44
N SER A 405 20.87 12.58 48.23
CA SER A 405 21.18 11.80 47.02
C SER A 405 21.96 12.64 46.00
N SER A 406 23.04 12.03 45.54
CA SER A 406 24.06 12.55 44.65
C SER A 406 23.64 12.36 43.19
N SER A 407 23.05 13.39 42.59
CA SER A 407 23.27 13.74 41.19
C SER A 407 22.74 15.15 40.96
N THR A 408 23.51 15.92 40.19
CA THR A 408 23.33 17.34 39.92
C THR A 408 21.91 17.65 39.42
N PRO A 409 21.16 18.60 40.01
CA PRO A 409 19.91 19.05 39.42
C PRO A 409 20.25 19.97 38.24
N THR A 410 20.10 19.45 37.02
CA THR A 410 19.85 20.32 35.87
C THR A 410 18.62 21.15 36.24
N LYS A 411 18.77 22.48 36.30
CA LYS A 411 17.65 23.40 36.51
C LYS A 411 16.58 23.07 35.46
N LEU A 412 15.51 22.41 35.90
CA LEU A 412 14.25 22.43 35.18
C LEU A 412 13.84 23.90 35.14
N ALA A 413 14.04 24.52 33.99
CA ALA A 413 13.42 25.79 33.69
C ALA A 413 11.94 25.61 33.97
N THR A 414 11.41 26.39 34.91
CA THR A 414 9.97 26.59 35.06
C THR A 414 9.46 27.03 33.70
N VAL A 415 8.83 26.11 32.97
CA VAL A 415 8.07 26.45 31.76
C VAL A 415 6.96 27.37 32.26
N PRO A 416 6.90 28.64 31.80
CA PRO A 416 5.77 29.49 32.12
C PRO A 416 4.53 28.75 31.66
N CYS A 417 3.50 28.70 32.50
CA CYS A 417 2.21 28.14 32.14
C CYS A 417 1.82 28.71 30.77
N VAL A 418 1.88 27.86 29.73
CA VAL A 418 1.62 28.27 28.36
C VAL A 418 0.11 28.48 28.24
N GLY A 419 -0.32 29.69 28.55
CA GLY A 419 -1.60 30.22 28.11
C GLY A 419 -1.58 30.26 26.58
N ALA A 420 -2.62 29.67 25.97
CA ALA A 420 -2.76 29.28 24.57
C ALA A 420 -1.98 28.00 24.20
N LYS A 421 -2.71 26.96 23.74
CA LYS A 421 -2.13 25.73 23.20
C LYS A 421 -1.21 26.10 22.04
N ALA A 422 0.09 26.18 22.29
CA ALA A 422 1.08 26.41 21.26
C ALA A 422 0.86 25.34 20.17
N MET A 423 0.83 25.76 18.91
CA MET A 423 0.73 24.86 17.76
C MET A 423 2.11 24.80 17.11
N LYS A 424 2.53 23.62 16.67
CA LYS A 424 3.69 23.43 15.80
C LYS A 424 3.22 23.06 14.40
N GLN A 425 3.98 23.49 13.42
CA GLN A 425 3.79 23.08 12.04
C GLN A 425 4.61 21.81 11.79
N ILE A 426 3.96 20.76 11.30
CA ILE A 426 4.63 19.61 10.71
C ILE A 426 4.66 19.86 9.21
N GLU A 427 5.86 19.92 8.64
CA GLU A 427 6.06 19.88 7.20
C GLU A 427 6.21 18.43 6.76
N PHE A 428 5.44 18.04 5.75
CA PHE A 428 5.59 16.73 5.14
C PHE A 428 6.54 16.85 3.96
N SER A 429 7.52 15.95 3.89
CA SER A 429 8.34 15.77 2.68
C SER A 429 7.43 15.61 1.46
N GLU A 430 7.89 16.10 0.30
CA GLU A 430 7.26 15.72 -0.96
C GLU A 430 7.41 14.20 -1.06
N VAL A 431 6.29 13.49 -1.01
CA VAL A 431 6.30 12.06 -1.24
C VAL A 431 5.67 11.87 -2.59
N PRO A 432 6.46 11.43 -3.58
CA PRO A 432 5.91 11.03 -4.86
C PRO A 432 4.79 10.04 -4.59
N TYR A 433 3.68 10.21 -5.29
CA TYR A 433 2.65 9.20 -5.36
C TYR A 433 3.29 8.01 -6.07
N SER A 434 3.87 7.08 -5.30
CA SER A 434 4.76 6.06 -5.88
C SER A 434 3.92 5.11 -6.72
N ASN A 435 4.18 5.12 -8.02
CA ASN A 435 3.64 4.14 -8.96
C ASN A 435 4.49 2.87 -8.98
N GLU A 436 5.59 2.83 -8.21
CA GLU A 436 6.57 1.76 -8.18
C GLU A 436 5.96 0.43 -7.68
N TYR A 437 4.80 0.49 -7.01
CA TYR A 437 4.06 -0.66 -6.49
C TYR A 437 2.89 -1.10 -7.36
N LEU A 438 2.54 -0.34 -8.41
CA LEU A 438 1.38 -0.61 -9.24
C LEU A 438 1.81 -1.22 -10.57
N PRO A 439 1.12 -2.25 -11.05
CA PRO A 439 1.23 -2.68 -12.43
C PRO A 439 0.95 -1.54 -13.42
N ARG A 440 1.58 -1.60 -14.60
CA ARG A 440 1.56 -0.52 -15.60
C ARG A 440 0.15 -0.15 -16.07
N GLY A 441 -0.69 -1.13 -16.34
CA GLY A 441 -2.09 -0.98 -16.72
C GLY A 441 -2.93 -0.31 -15.63
N GLN A 442 -2.68 -0.60 -14.35
CA GLN A 442 -3.28 0.15 -13.24
C GLN A 442 -2.85 1.62 -13.23
N VAL A 443 -1.56 1.89 -13.48
CA VAL A 443 -1.06 3.27 -13.62
C VAL A 443 -1.71 3.98 -14.81
N GLU A 444 -1.77 3.32 -15.97
CA GLU A 444 -2.43 3.84 -17.18
C GLU A 444 -3.91 4.13 -16.94
N TRP A 445 -4.63 3.24 -16.23
CA TRP A 445 -6.02 3.46 -15.82
C TRP A 445 -6.16 4.71 -14.94
N ILE A 446 -5.37 4.83 -13.87
CA ILE A 446 -5.41 5.99 -12.96
C ILE A 446 -5.11 7.28 -13.73
N GLN A 447 -4.14 7.26 -14.65
CA GLN A 447 -3.81 8.39 -15.51
C GLN A 447 -4.96 8.75 -16.46
N ALA A 448 -5.62 7.75 -17.05
CA ALA A 448 -6.76 7.99 -17.94
C ALA A 448 -7.93 8.64 -17.19
N VAL A 449 -8.28 8.12 -16.00
CA VAL A 449 -9.32 8.70 -15.13
C VAL A 449 -8.98 10.14 -14.75
N ARG A 450 -7.73 10.41 -14.35
CA ARG A 450 -7.29 11.77 -14.01
C ARG A 450 -7.34 12.71 -15.21
N SER A 451 -6.88 12.25 -16.37
CA SER A 451 -6.85 13.05 -17.61
C SER A 451 -8.25 13.35 -18.14
N ALA A 452 -9.23 12.50 -17.84
CA ALA A 452 -10.64 12.74 -18.18
C ALA A 452 -11.26 13.90 -17.39
N ARG A 453 -10.70 14.29 -16.23
CA ARG A 453 -11.12 15.44 -15.41
C ARG A 453 -12.64 15.55 -15.21
N LEU A 454 -13.32 14.42 -15.02
CA LEU A 454 -14.78 14.33 -15.05
C LEU A 454 -15.46 15.28 -14.06
N ARG A 455 -14.86 15.48 -12.87
CA ARG A 455 -15.39 16.42 -11.86
C ARG A 455 -15.30 17.87 -12.32
N ALA A 456 -14.17 18.30 -12.88
CA ALA A 456 -14.03 19.63 -13.45
C ALA A 456 -14.99 19.86 -14.62
N LEU A 457 -15.12 18.87 -15.52
CA LEU A 457 -16.05 18.91 -16.65
C LEU A 457 -17.50 19.07 -16.19
N ALA A 458 -17.95 18.23 -15.27
CA ALA A 458 -19.31 18.29 -14.74
C ALA A 458 -19.59 19.63 -14.02
N SER A 459 -18.59 20.19 -13.34
CA SER A 459 -18.74 21.44 -12.59
C SER A 459 -18.83 22.67 -13.49
N ALA A 460 -18.32 22.60 -14.72
CA ALA A 460 -18.35 23.72 -15.66
C ALA A 460 -19.76 24.09 -16.12
N ASN A 461 -20.69 23.13 -16.12
CA ASN A 461 -22.04 23.31 -16.68
C ASN A 461 -23.07 23.91 -15.70
N GLY A 462 -22.72 24.18 -14.44
CA GLY A 462 -23.64 24.72 -13.42
C GLY A 462 -24.78 23.76 -13.07
N ASP A 463 -24.85 23.32 -11.81
CA ASP A 463 -25.90 22.39 -11.31
C ASP A 463 -26.03 21.05 -12.09
N SER A 464 -24.92 20.52 -12.61
CA SER A 464 -24.90 19.21 -13.27
C SER A 464 -25.25 18.08 -12.30
N ALA A 465 -26.15 17.18 -12.71
CA ALA A 465 -26.49 15.96 -11.95
C ALA A 465 -25.25 15.10 -11.66
N VAL A 466 -24.29 15.06 -12.61
CA VAL A 466 -22.99 14.38 -12.46
C VAL A 466 -22.16 15.03 -11.36
N ALA A 467 -22.07 16.37 -11.35
CA ALA A 467 -21.32 17.11 -10.34
C ALA A 467 -21.87 16.87 -8.93
N ARG A 468 -23.20 16.81 -8.78
CA ARG A 468 -23.86 16.49 -7.52
C ARG A 468 -23.51 15.08 -7.04
N GLU A 469 -23.55 14.08 -7.92
CA GLU A 469 -23.21 12.71 -7.55
C GLU A 469 -21.73 12.55 -7.17
N LEU A 470 -20.81 13.18 -7.92
CA LEU A 470 -19.39 13.24 -7.56
C LEU A 470 -19.18 13.92 -6.21
N GLY A 471 -19.97 14.95 -5.87
CA GLY A 471 -20.00 15.57 -4.55
C GLY A 471 -20.42 14.61 -3.44
N GLU A 472 -21.38 13.73 -3.69
CA GLU A 472 -21.79 12.69 -2.73
C GLU A 472 -20.71 11.60 -2.58
N MET A 473 -20.07 11.19 -3.67
CA MET A 473 -18.93 10.26 -3.63
C MET A 473 -17.75 10.84 -2.84
N LEU A 474 -17.46 12.13 -3.00
CA LEU A 474 -16.45 12.85 -2.24
C LEU A 474 -16.73 12.80 -0.73
N LYS A 475 -17.99 13.03 -0.32
CA LYS A 475 -18.41 12.92 1.09
C LYS A 475 -18.19 11.50 1.63
N THR A 476 -18.59 10.49 0.88
CA THR A 476 -18.38 9.08 1.23
C THR A 476 -16.90 8.75 1.38
N PHE A 477 -16.05 9.19 0.44
CA PHE A 477 -14.62 8.94 0.50
C PHE A 477 -13.95 9.64 1.68
N LYS A 478 -14.35 10.89 1.97
CA LYS A 478 -13.91 11.62 3.14
C LYS A 478 -14.26 10.90 4.44
N LEU A 479 -15.49 10.40 4.55
CA LEU A 479 -15.93 9.63 5.72
C LEU A 479 -15.12 8.33 5.89
N TRP A 480 -14.85 7.63 4.79
CA TRP A 480 -13.99 6.45 4.81
C TRP A 480 -12.57 6.78 5.29
N ARG A 481 -11.94 7.85 4.78
CA ARG A 481 -10.61 8.29 5.24
C ARG A 481 -10.58 8.60 6.74
N MET A 482 -11.61 9.27 7.25
CA MET A 482 -11.73 9.56 8.69
C MET A 482 -11.84 8.27 9.51
N GLY A 483 -12.65 7.30 9.06
CA GLY A 483 -12.79 6.00 9.70
C GLY A 483 -11.50 5.18 9.64
N HIS A 484 -10.85 5.13 8.49
CA HIS A 484 -9.58 4.45 8.27
C HIS A 484 -8.48 5.03 9.16
N THR A 485 -8.42 6.34 9.32
CA THR A 485 -7.46 7.01 10.22
C THR A 485 -7.57 6.49 11.64
N ARG A 486 -8.79 6.39 12.16
CA ARG A 486 -9.01 5.86 13.52
C ARG A 486 -8.59 4.40 13.64
N LYS A 487 -8.80 3.59 12.58
CA LYS A 487 -8.40 2.19 12.54
C LYS A 487 -6.89 2.03 12.48
N ALA A 488 -6.20 2.77 11.61
CA ALA A 488 -4.75 2.80 11.55
C ALA A 488 -4.16 3.17 12.92
N VAL A 489 -4.70 4.23 13.55
CA VAL A 489 -4.25 4.64 14.88
C VAL A 489 -4.46 3.56 15.95
N TYR A 490 -5.61 2.88 15.90
CA TYR A 490 -5.93 1.82 16.84
C TYR A 490 -5.00 0.60 16.74
N TYR A 491 -4.53 0.24 15.53
CA TYR A 491 -3.63 -0.90 15.36
C TYR A 491 -2.18 -0.50 15.65
N GLU A 492 -1.74 0.68 15.21
CA GLU A 492 -0.33 1.11 15.30
C GLU A 492 0.12 1.55 16.70
N ASP A 493 -0.77 1.92 17.61
CA ASP A 493 -0.41 2.33 18.98
C ASP A 493 0.05 1.18 19.90
N LEU A 494 0.18 -0.06 19.41
CA LEU A 494 0.70 -1.18 20.18
C LEU A 494 2.23 -1.11 20.31
N HIS A 495 2.72 -0.99 21.55
CA HIS A 495 4.16 -1.01 21.82
C HIS A 495 4.73 -2.43 21.72
N LEU A 496 5.64 -2.63 20.77
CA LEU A 496 6.32 -3.89 20.49
C LEU A 496 7.83 -3.62 20.40
N PRO A 497 8.58 -3.68 21.52
CA PRO A 497 9.99 -3.27 21.58
C PRO A 497 10.93 -4.14 20.74
N GLU A 498 10.50 -5.34 20.35
CA GLU A 498 11.25 -6.28 19.50
C GLU A 498 11.31 -5.87 18.02
N ARG A 499 10.55 -4.84 17.62
CA ARG A 499 10.45 -4.39 16.23
C ARG A 499 10.49 -2.86 16.13
N LYS A 500 11.00 -2.40 14.99
CA LYS A 500 10.92 -1.00 14.56
C LYS A 500 9.52 -0.68 14.02
N PRO A 501 9.14 0.61 14.01
CA PRO A 501 7.93 1.07 13.33
C PRO A 501 7.84 0.57 11.88
N MET A 502 6.63 0.38 11.38
CA MET A 502 6.43 -0.07 10.00
C MET A 502 6.79 0.97 8.95
N THR A 503 7.30 0.52 7.80
CA THR A 503 7.51 1.42 6.64
C THR A 503 6.34 1.38 5.66
N ALA A 504 5.42 0.40 5.77
CA ALA A 504 4.20 0.30 4.96
C ALA A 504 3.16 1.36 5.32
N SER A 505 3.50 2.62 5.08
CA SER A 505 2.62 3.78 5.14
C SER A 505 3.20 4.96 4.36
N GLY A 506 4.30 4.77 3.63
CA GLY A 506 4.99 5.83 2.92
C GLY A 506 4.19 6.46 1.76
N GLY A 507 3.13 5.82 1.30
CA GLY A 507 2.12 6.43 0.44
C GLY A 507 1.23 7.50 1.11
N VAL A 508 1.06 7.37 2.43
CA VAL A 508 0.66 8.45 3.34
C VAL A 508 1.89 9.09 3.98
N GLY A 509 3.07 8.89 3.39
CA GLY A 509 4.26 9.70 3.58
C GLY A 509 5.53 9.02 4.03
N GLY A 510 6.48 8.80 3.12
CA GLY A 510 7.88 8.56 3.46
C GLY A 510 8.33 9.49 4.58
N GLY A 511 8.84 8.90 5.66
CA GLY A 511 9.28 9.63 6.85
C GLY A 511 8.25 9.74 7.99
N VAL A 512 7.38 8.74 8.18
CA VAL A 512 6.49 8.73 9.36
C VAL A 512 7.27 8.68 10.68
N ALA A 513 8.48 8.11 10.67
CA ALA A 513 9.42 8.23 11.78
C ALA A 513 10.87 8.29 11.25
N GLY A 514 11.68 9.22 11.76
CA GLY A 514 13.15 9.07 11.70
C GLY A 514 13.57 7.85 12.52
N GLU A 515 14.77 7.29 12.28
CA GLU A 515 15.24 6.11 13.04
C GLU A 515 15.32 6.36 14.57
N GLU A 516 15.35 7.63 14.99
CA GLU A 516 15.35 8.05 16.39
C GLU A 516 13.96 8.44 16.95
N GLU A 517 12.92 8.43 16.12
CA GLU A 517 11.57 8.83 16.55
C GLU A 517 10.77 7.66 17.12
N GLY A 518 10.20 7.86 18.30
CA GLY A 518 9.37 6.86 18.97
C GLY A 518 7.97 6.72 18.37
N LEU A 519 7.25 5.69 18.82
CA LEU A 519 5.88 5.41 18.40
C LEU A 519 4.93 6.64 18.54
N PRO A 520 4.95 7.43 19.62
CA PRO A 520 4.07 8.61 19.74
C PRO A 520 4.28 9.66 18.65
N GLN A 521 5.52 9.91 18.23
CA GLN A 521 5.86 10.85 17.16
C GLN A 521 5.38 10.34 15.81
N MET A 522 5.55 9.03 15.55
CA MET A 522 5.01 8.38 14.36
C MET A 522 3.49 8.53 14.28
N MET A 523 2.79 8.24 15.38
CA MET A 523 1.33 8.36 15.46
C MET A 523 0.85 9.78 15.18
N GLU A 524 1.57 10.78 15.69
CA GLU A 524 1.26 12.18 15.44
C GLU A 524 1.44 12.56 13.96
N LYS A 525 2.54 12.15 13.32
CA LYS A 525 2.79 12.41 11.90
C LYS A 525 1.76 11.72 11.01
N LEU A 526 1.46 10.45 11.30
CA LEU A 526 0.44 9.67 10.59
C LEU A 526 -0.93 10.35 10.68
N GLU A 527 -1.36 10.72 11.89
CA GLU A 527 -2.63 11.40 12.11
C GLU A 527 -2.67 12.77 11.41
N ALA A 528 -1.61 13.58 11.56
CA ALA A 528 -1.53 14.90 10.97
C ALA A 528 -1.63 14.84 9.44
N ARG A 529 -0.97 13.86 8.82
CA ARG A 529 -0.98 13.69 7.37
C ARG A 529 -2.31 13.16 6.85
N LEU A 530 -2.91 12.20 7.55
CA LEU A 530 -4.25 11.72 7.22
C LEU A 530 -5.28 12.86 7.32
N ARG A 531 -5.17 13.73 8.32
CA ARG A 531 -5.98 14.95 8.43
C ARG A 531 -5.72 15.93 7.28
N ALA A 532 -4.46 16.12 6.88
CA ALA A 532 -4.11 16.96 5.75
C ALA A 532 -4.73 16.43 4.44
N ARG A 533 -4.66 15.12 4.18
CA ARG A 533 -5.35 14.46 3.05
C ARG A 533 -6.88 14.62 3.10
N ILE A 534 -7.47 14.52 4.29
CA ILE A 534 -8.91 14.81 4.49
C ILE A 534 -9.23 16.27 4.16
N ALA A 535 -8.33 17.21 4.48
CA ALA A 535 -8.50 18.62 4.15
C ALA A 535 -8.35 18.90 2.65
N ALA A 536 -7.50 18.14 1.94
CA ALA A 536 -7.40 18.15 0.48
C ALA A 536 -8.67 17.67 -0.24
N THR A 537 -9.54 16.97 0.50
CA THR A 537 -10.84 16.46 0.02
C THR A 537 -11.96 17.51 0.21
N LYS A 538 -11.62 18.81 0.14
CA LYS A 538 -12.54 19.96 0.16
C LYS A 538 -12.58 20.54 -1.24
#